data_AF-A0AAD3SVJ1-F1
#
_entry.id   AF-A0AAD3SVJ1-F1
#
_cell.length_a   1.000
_cell.length_b   1.000
_cell.length_c   1.000
_cell.angle_alpha   90.00
_cell.angle_beta   90.00
_cell.angle_gamma   90.00
#
_symmetry.space_group_name_H-M   'P 1'
#
loop_
_entity.id
_entity.type
_entity.pdbx_description
1 polymer ?
#
loop_
_entity_poly.entity_id
_entity_poly.type
_entity_poly.pdbx_seq_one_letter_code
_entity_poly.pdbx_strand_id
1 'polypeptide(L)'
;MAFFVEDGPVYDSSAFTECKAYPEEALYNGGGILHDHAANVELGHRPFHGDSYTTDFSLHNLSRGIFTFSAWITIMGADSSLIRAGLTADSTMSDCIGTVLAKQGCWSFLKGGFILNSPSNLSLLYFQNADGKEINMSIANPSLQRFTDEQWRLNQQFRINEERKRFVTLHVSDLLGERLDGAAITVQQTSREFPIGSAIADTIIGNLPYQNWFLKRFNAAVFENELKWYTTEPQPWKTNYTAADQMLEFTRANQITVRGHNIFWEDPKYTPAWVLNLTGPKLRSAVDAQIRV
;
A
#
# COMPACT_ATOMS: atom_id res chain seq x y z
N MET A 1 -4.34 3.82 31.27
CA MET A 1 -5.62 4.55 31.28
C MET A 1 -6.22 4.36 29.89
N ALA A 2 -7.26 3.54 29.77
CA ALA A 2 -7.90 3.25 28.49
C ALA A 2 -8.65 4.51 28.04
N PHE A 3 -8.19 5.14 26.96
CA PHE A 3 -8.95 6.17 26.29
C PHE A 3 -10.05 5.46 25.51
N PHE A 4 -11.28 5.54 26.00
CA PHE A 4 -12.46 5.27 25.21
C PHE A 4 -12.42 6.22 24.00
N VAL A 5 -12.40 5.67 22.80
CA VAL A 5 -12.73 6.44 21.59
C VAL A 5 -14.25 6.57 21.64
N GLU A 6 -14.75 7.70 22.14
CA GLU A 6 -16.17 8.02 22.06
C GLU A 6 -16.60 7.97 20.58
N ASP A 7 -17.61 7.14 20.32
CA ASP A 7 -18.40 6.97 19.10
C ASP A 7 -17.73 6.42 17.82
N GLY A 8 -16.97 5.31 17.91
CA GLY A 8 -16.68 4.51 16.70
C GLY A 8 -15.87 3.23 16.88
N PRO A 9 -15.87 2.32 15.89
CA PRO A 9 -15.02 1.15 15.91
C PRO A 9 -13.54 1.55 15.82
N VAL A 10 -12.67 0.80 16.51
CA VAL A 10 -11.22 0.90 16.37
C VAL A 10 -10.82 0.14 15.11
N TYR A 11 -9.99 0.75 14.25
CA TYR A 11 -9.47 0.11 13.06
C TYR A 11 -8.62 -1.10 13.43
N ASP A 12 -9.09 -2.29 13.06
CA ASP A 12 -8.32 -3.51 13.09
C ASP A 12 -7.17 -3.39 12.08
N SER A 13 -5.94 -3.58 12.53
CA SER A 13 -4.73 -3.55 11.70
C SER A 13 -4.17 -4.95 11.39
N SER A 14 -4.93 -5.99 11.75
CA SER A 14 -4.55 -7.39 11.51
C SER A 14 -4.36 -7.63 10.01
N ALA A 15 -3.28 -8.34 9.68
CA ALA A 15 -2.94 -8.79 8.35
C ALA A 15 -2.33 -10.19 8.46
N PHE A 16 -2.90 -11.15 7.72
CA PHE A 16 -2.42 -12.53 7.70
C PHE A 16 -1.73 -12.80 6.37
N THR A 17 -0.46 -13.19 6.41
CA THR A 17 0.30 -13.61 5.23
C THR A 17 0.18 -15.10 4.95
N GLU A 18 -0.09 -15.89 5.99
CA GLU A 18 -0.29 -17.33 5.90
C GLU A 18 -1.78 -17.66 5.79
N CYS A 19 -2.10 -18.65 4.96
CA CYS A 19 -3.47 -19.16 4.86
C CYS A 19 -3.79 -20.08 6.04
N LYS A 20 -5.07 -20.14 6.43
CA LYS A 20 -5.55 -20.94 7.56
C LYS A 20 -6.40 -22.12 7.08
N ALA A 21 -6.43 -23.19 7.87
CA ALA A 21 -7.29 -24.35 7.56
C ALA A 21 -8.79 -23.97 7.56
N TYR A 22 -9.19 -23.04 8.43
CA TYR A 22 -10.55 -22.54 8.56
C TYR A 22 -10.53 -21.00 8.58
N PRO A 23 -11.56 -20.34 8.00
CA PRO A 23 -11.65 -18.89 8.03
C PRO A 23 -12.04 -18.43 9.44
N GLU A 24 -11.44 -17.34 9.91
CA GLU A 24 -11.86 -16.70 11.17
C GLU A 24 -13.12 -15.88 10.95
N GLU A 25 -13.80 -15.54 12.05
CA GLU A 25 -14.98 -14.70 12.05
C GLU A 25 -14.75 -13.36 11.33
N ALA A 26 -15.84 -12.80 10.82
CA ALA A 26 -15.78 -11.56 10.06
C ALA A 26 -15.37 -10.41 10.99
N LEU A 27 -14.40 -9.60 10.56
CA LEU A 27 -14.03 -8.40 11.31
C LEU A 27 -15.24 -7.49 11.53
N TYR A 28 -15.28 -6.79 12.67
CA TYR A 28 -16.39 -5.88 13.02
C TYR A 28 -17.76 -6.57 13.00
N ASN A 29 -17.83 -7.86 13.31
CA ASN A 29 -19.02 -8.68 13.17
C ASN A 29 -19.63 -8.59 11.76
N GLY A 30 -18.83 -8.65 10.69
CA GLY A 30 -19.32 -8.48 9.31
C GLY A 30 -19.35 -7.03 8.82
N GLY A 31 -19.00 -6.08 9.69
CA GLY A 31 -19.08 -4.64 9.40
C GLY A 31 -20.53 -4.20 9.21
N GLY A 32 -20.85 -2.96 9.57
CA GLY A 32 -22.23 -2.46 9.56
C GLY A 32 -22.97 -2.51 8.21
N ILE A 33 -22.36 -3.03 7.14
CA ILE A 33 -22.91 -3.10 5.79
C ILE A 33 -23.05 -4.55 5.28
N LEU A 34 -22.13 -5.47 5.59
CA LEU A 34 -22.14 -6.84 5.04
C LEU A 34 -22.63 -7.92 6.03
N HIS A 35 -23.03 -7.55 7.25
CA HIS A 35 -23.49 -8.46 8.31
C HIS A 35 -24.49 -9.53 7.84
N ASP A 36 -25.43 -9.17 6.95
CA ASP A 36 -26.50 -10.05 6.44
C ASP A 36 -26.50 -10.21 4.90
N HIS A 37 -25.43 -9.78 4.21
CA HIS A 37 -25.39 -9.84 2.74
C HIS A 37 -24.69 -11.11 2.26
N ALA A 38 -25.43 -11.99 1.58
CA ALA A 38 -24.84 -13.07 0.83
C ALA A 38 -24.13 -12.51 -0.41
N ALA A 39 -22.97 -13.10 -0.76
CA ALA A 39 -22.31 -12.78 -2.01
C ALA A 39 -23.18 -13.24 -3.19
N ASN A 40 -23.39 -12.37 -4.17
CA ASN A 40 -24.01 -12.74 -5.43
C ASN A 40 -22.94 -13.35 -6.33
N VAL A 41 -23.31 -14.41 -7.04
CA VAL A 41 -22.51 -14.95 -8.14
C VAL A 41 -23.25 -14.60 -9.41
N GLU A 42 -22.90 -13.47 -10.02
CA GLU A 42 -23.50 -13.02 -11.28
C GLU A 42 -22.51 -13.15 -12.44
N LEU A 43 -23.06 -13.44 -13.63
CA LEU A 43 -22.34 -13.34 -14.89
C LEU A 43 -22.25 -11.85 -15.26
N GLY A 44 -21.19 -11.18 -14.83
CA GLY A 44 -21.02 -9.75 -15.06
C GLY A 44 -20.38 -9.46 -16.41
N HIS A 45 -21.12 -8.82 -17.32
CA HIS A 45 -20.55 -8.27 -18.56
C HIS A 45 -19.79 -6.99 -18.24
N ARG A 46 -18.45 -6.99 -18.39
CA ARG A 46 -17.64 -5.78 -18.14
C ARG A 46 -17.15 -5.16 -19.44
N PRO A 47 -17.30 -3.83 -19.61
CA PRO A 47 -16.59 -3.15 -20.69
C PRO A 47 -15.09 -3.43 -20.50
N PHE A 48 -14.42 -3.84 -21.57
CA PHE A 48 -12.98 -4.12 -21.67
C PHE A 48 -12.45 -5.49 -21.25
N HIS A 49 -13.23 -6.38 -20.61
CA HIS A 49 -12.72 -7.69 -20.17
C HIS A 49 -13.54 -8.93 -20.59
N GLY A 50 -14.67 -8.77 -21.27
CA GLY A 50 -15.53 -9.88 -21.68
C GLY A 50 -16.42 -10.38 -20.52
N ASP A 51 -17.10 -11.50 -20.75
CA ASP A 51 -17.84 -12.22 -19.71
C ASP A 51 -16.85 -12.85 -18.72
N SER A 52 -17.00 -12.54 -17.43
CA SER A 52 -16.26 -13.19 -16.36
C SER A 52 -17.19 -13.45 -15.20
N TYR A 53 -17.17 -14.66 -14.66
CA TYR A 53 -17.78 -14.92 -13.35
C TYR A 53 -17.08 -14.04 -12.31
N THR A 54 -17.82 -13.12 -11.71
CA THR A 54 -17.34 -12.33 -10.58
C THR A 54 -18.21 -12.65 -9.38
N THR A 55 -17.59 -12.96 -8.25
CA THR A 55 -18.30 -12.95 -6.98
C THR A 55 -18.34 -11.50 -6.51
N ASP A 56 -19.54 -10.97 -6.30
CA ASP A 56 -19.74 -9.57 -5.96
C ASP A 56 -20.74 -9.36 -4.82
N PHE A 57 -20.66 -8.18 -4.23
CA PHE A 57 -21.63 -7.67 -3.28
C PHE A 57 -22.22 -6.38 -3.84
N SER A 58 -23.53 -6.39 -4.05
CA SER A 58 -24.32 -5.21 -4.38
C SER A 58 -24.55 -4.36 -3.13
N LEU A 59 -23.97 -3.16 -3.12
CA LEU A 59 -24.01 -2.22 -2.02
C LEU A 59 -24.88 -1.03 -2.43
N HIS A 60 -26.03 -0.89 -1.77
CA HIS A 60 -26.98 0.18 -2.08
C HIS A 60 -26.78 1.40 -1.17
N ASN A 61 -26.91 2.59 -1.75
CA ASN A 61 -26.94 3.88 -1.03
C ASN A 61 -25.73 4.10 -0.12
N LEU A 62 -24.51 3.83 -0.61
CA LEU A 62 -23.29 4.11 0.13
C LEU A 62 -23.08 5.62 0.25
N SER A 63 -22.92 6.10 1.49
CA SER A 63 -22.59 7.49 1.77
C SER A 63 -21.08 7.75 1.67
N ARG A 64 -20.69 9.01 1.42
CA ARG A 64 -19.27 9.42 1.36
C ARG A 64 -18.51 8.99 2.61
N GLY A 65 -17.32 8.43 2.50
CA GLY A 65 -16.52 8.05 3.67
C GLY A 65 -15.37 7.10 3.35
N ILE A 66 -14.70 6.64 4.40
CA ILE A 66 -13.55 5.74 4.31
C ILE A 66 -14.05 4.34 4.64
N PHE A 67 -13.78 3.38 3.78
CA PHE A 67 -14.24 2.01 3.93
C PHE A 67 -13.05 1.07 4.01
N THR A 68 -13.13 0.10 4.90
CA THR A 68 -12.24 -1.05 4.95
C THR A 68 -13.09 -2.29 4.75
N PHE A 69 -12.57 -3.24 3.99
CA PHE A 69 -13.22 -4.52 3.79
C PHE A 69 -12.23 -5.64 4.06
N SER A 70 -12.77 -6.80 4.42
CA SER A 70 -11.99 -8.03 4.54
C SER A 70 -12.84 -9.23 4.17
N ALA A 71 -12.22 -10.27 3.66
CA ALA A 71 -12.86 -11.56 3.47
C ALA A 71 -11.82 -12.67 3.46
N TRP A 72 -12.25 -13.89 3.79
CA TRP A 72 -11.45 -15.09 3.61
C TRP A 72 -11.74 -15.68 2.24
N ILE A 73 -10.70 -15.95 1.46
CA ILE A 73 -10.79 -16.43 0.09
C ILE A 73 -10.09 -17.79 -0.03
N THR A 74 -10.78 -18.78 -0.58
CA THR A 74 -10.17 -20.03 -1.07
C THR A 74 -10.46 -20.17 -2.56
N ILE A 75 -9.56 -20.80 -3.30
CA ILE A 75 -9.72 -21.04 -4.73
C ILE A 75 -9.74 -22.53 -5.06
N MET A 76 -10.24 -22.88 -6.24
CA MET A 76 -10.24 -24.22 -6.80
C MET A 76 -9.71 -24.18 -8.23
N GLY A 77 -8.97 -25.22 -8.63
CA GLY A 77 -8.47 -25.40 -10.00
C GLY A 77 -7.06 -24.83 -10.26
N ALA A 78 -6.40 -24.28 -9.23
CA ALA A 78 -5.00 -23.87 -9.28
C ALA A 78 -4.36 -23.92 -7.87
N ASP A 79 -3.07 -24.20 -7.77
CA ASP A 79 -2.33 -24.22 -6.49
C ASP A 79 -2.39 -22.86 -5.78
N SER A 80 -2.22 -21.78 -6.56
CA SER A 80 -2.35 -20.40 -6.09
C SER A 80 -2.75 -19.46 -7.20
N SER A 81 -3.47 -18.39 -6.87
CA SER A 81 -3.80 -17.30 -7.79
C SER A 81 -3.84 -15.95 -7.08
N LEU A 82 -3.44 -14.89 -7.78
CA LEU A 82 -3.53 -13.53 -7.25
C LEU A 82 -4.96 -13.03 -7.41
N ILE A 83 -5.70 -13.01 -6.32
CA ILE A 83 -7.06 -12.49 -6.28
C ILE A 83 -7.01 -11.01 -5.96
N ARG A 84 -7.79 -10.23 -6.71
CA ARG A 84 -7.94 -8.80 -6.59
C ARG A 84 -9.38 -8.47 -6.24
N ALA A 85 -9.55 -7.55 -5.31
CA ALA A 85 -10.82 -6.88 -5.07
C ALA A 85 -10.83 -5.53 -5.79
N GLY A 86 -11.96 -5.22 -6.41
CA GLY A 86 -12.21 -3.92 -7.03
C GLY A 86 -13.56 -3.36 -6.63
N LEU A 87 -13.77 -2.08 -6.93
CA LEU A 87 -15.02 -1.38 -6.66
C LEU A 87 -15.48 -0.66 -7.90
N THR A 88 -16.73 -0.89 -8.29
CA THR A 88 -17.43 -0.03 -9.26
C THR A 88 -18.46 0.77 -8.49
N ALA A 89 -18.38 2.10 -8.50
CA ALA A 89 -19.36 2.99 -7.86
C ALA A 89 -19.90 3.95 -8.93
N ASP A 90 -21.18 3.77 -9.28
CA ASP A 90 -21.86 4.44 -10.38
C ASP A 90 -21.06 4.39 -11.71
N SER A 91 -20.33 5.45 -12.07
CA SER A 91 -19.50 5.55 -13.29
C SER A 91 -17.98 5.53 -13.04
N THR A 92 -17.57 5.38 -11.78
CA THR A 92 -16.16 5.35 -11.38
C THR A 92 -15.74 3.92 -11.06
N MET A 93 -14.64 3.48 -11.67
CA MET A 93 -14.04 2.18 -11.39
C MET A 93 -12.72 2.37 -10.66
N SER A 94 -12.62 1.72 -9.50
CA SER A 94 -11.36 1.49 -8.80
C SER A 94 -10.94 0.05 -9.03
N ASP A 95 -9.98 -0.14 -9.94
CA ASP A 95 -9.58 -1.46 -10.43
C ASP A 95 -8.91 -2.34 -9.37
N CYS A 96 -8.38 -1.76 -8.29
CA CYS A 96 -7.70 -2.50 -7.23
C CYS A 96 -7.81 -1.78 -5.89
N ILE A 97 -8.56 -2.37 -4.95
CA ILE A 97 -8.71 -1.88 -3.56
C ILE A 97 -8.13 -2.86 -2.53
N GLY A 98 -7.68 -4.04 -2.97
CA GLY A 98 -6.97 -5.03 -2.16
C GLY A 98 -6.56 -6.24 -3.00
N THR A 99 -5.53 -6.97 -2.57
CA THR A 99 -5.08 -8.20 -3.21
C THR A 99 -4.68 -9.26 -2.20
N VAL A 100 -4.76 -10.53 -2.57
CA VAL A 100 -4.22 -11.66 -1.82
C VAL A 100 -3.74 -12.74 -2.78
N LEU A 101 -2.63 -13.41 -2.45
CA LEU A 101 -2.29 -14.67 -3.09
C LEU A 101 -3.13 -15.78 -2.47
N ALA A 102 -4.28 -16.09 -3.07
CA ALA A 102 -5.17 -17.14 -2.60
C ALA A 102 -4.62 -18.51 -3.01
N LYS A 103 -4.85 -19.52 -2.18
CA LYS A 103 -4.38 -20.90 -2.40
C LYS A 103 -5.53 -21.89 -2.38
N GLN A 104 -5.34 -23.03 -3.03
CA GLN A 104 -6.25 -24.15 -2.89
C GLN A 104 -5.99 -24.88 -1.56
N GLY A 105 -7.07 -25.34 -0.91
CA GLY A 105 -7.00 -26.16 0.31
C GLY A 105 -6.83 -25.39 1.62
N CYS A 106 -6.81 -24.06 1.58
CA CYS A 106 -6.79 -23.20 2.76
C CYS A 106 -7.40 -21.82 2.48
N TRP A 107 -7.75 -21.10 3.53
CA TRP A 107 -8.37 -19.79 3.49
C TRP A 107 -7.33 -18.68 3.62
N SER A 108 -7.26 -17.82 2.61
CA SER A 108 -6.32 -16.70 2.52
C SER A 108 -7.05 -15.40 2.86
N PHE A 109 -6.48 -14.59 3.73
CA PHE A 109 -7.13 -13.36 4.19
C PHE A 109 -6.89 -12.21 3.21
N LEU A 110 -7.94 -11.75 2.55
CA LEU A 110 -7.89 -10.55 1.73
C LEU A 110 -8.46 -9.37 2.52
N LYS A 111 -7.70 -8.28 2.61
CA LYS A 111 -8.12 -7.06 3.27
C LYS A 111 -7.66 -5.86 2.47
N GLY A 112 -8.48 -4.81 2.46
CA GLY A 112 -8.20 -3.59 1.73
C GLY A 112 -9.13 -2.47 2.14
N GLY A 113 -9.15 -1.40 1.35
CA GLY A 113 -10.01 -0.27 1.62
C GLY A 113 -10.11 0.70 0.46
N PHE A 114 -11.10 1.58 0.54
CA PHE A 114 -11.38 2.59 -0.47
C PHE A 114 -11.98 3.84 0.16
N ILE A 115 -11.86 4.97 -0.54
CA ILE A 115 -12.48 6.24 -0.16
C ILE A 115 -13.56 6.55 -1.17
N LEU A 116 -14.78 6.75 -0.68
CA LEU A 116 -15.90 7.19 -1.50
C LEU A 116 -16.09 8.70 -1.31
N ASN A 117 -15.71 9.50 -2.32
CA ASN A 117 -15.73 10.96 -2.23
C ASN A 117 -17.15 11.57 -2.39
N SER A 118 -18.06 10.85 -3.03
CA SER A 118 -19.46 11.23 -3.24
C SER A 118 -20.37 10.04 -2.94
N PRO A 119 -21.60 10.24 -2.43
CA PRO A 119 -22.56 9.15 -2.27
C PRO A 119 -22.78 8.40 -3.59
N SER A 120 -23.02 7.09 -3.52
CA SER A 120 -23.35 6.24 -4.66
C SER A 120 -24.63 5.46 -4.39
N ASN A 121 -25.51 5.40 -5.39
CA ASN A 121 -26.77 4.67 -5.28
C ASN A 121 -26.54 3.16 -5.37
N LEU A 122 -25.62 2.74 -6.24
CA LEU A 122 -25.23 1.35 -6.41
C LEU A 122 -23.71 1.26 -6.57
N SER A 123 -23.10 0.52 -5.66
CA SER A 123 -21.70 0.13 -5.75
C SER A 123 -21.58 -1.39 -5.79
N LEU A 124 -20.65 -1.91 -6.58
CA LEU A 124 -20.34 -3.33 -6.69
C LEU A 124 -18.93 -3.56 -6.15
N LEU A 125 -18.84 -4.24 -5.01
CA LEU A 125 -17.57 -4.76 -4.49
C LEU A 125 -17.37 -6.16 -5.07
N TYR A 126 -16.36 -6.35 -5.91
CA TYR A 126 -16.18 -7.60 -6.63
C TYR A 126 -14.79 -8.19 -6.41
N PHE A 127 -14.69 -9.50 -6.59
CA PHE A 127 -13.46 -10.27 -6.48
C PHE A 127 -13.21 -11.03 -7.78
N GLN A 128 -11.99 -10.94 -8.29
CA GLN A 128 -11.61 -11.58 -9.54
C GLN A 128 -10.13 -11.96 -9.53
N ASN A 129 -9.75 -12.84 -10.45
CA ASN A 129 -8.35 -13.10 -10.72
C ASN A 129 -7.69 -11.85 -11.33
N ALA A 130 -6.49 -11.50 -10.86
CA ALA A 130 -5.76 -10.34 -11.34
C ALA A 130 -5.34 -10.45 -12.82
N ASP A 131 -5.21 -11.68 -13.35
CA ASP A 131 -4.88 -11.92 -14.77
C ASP A 131 -6.12 -11.93 -15.69
N GLY A 132 -7.32 -11.73 -15.14
CA GLY A 132 -8.59 -11.70 -15.87
C GLY A 132 -9.12 -13.07 -16.30
N LYS A 133 -8.42 -14.17 -15.98
CA LYS A 133 -8.93 -15.52 -16.28
C LYS A 133 -9.94 -15.96 -15.23
N GLU A 134 -10.92 -16.74 -15.65
CA GLU A 134 -11.88 -17.34 -14.74
C GLU A 134 -11.19 -18.25 -13.72
N ILE A 135 -11.59 -18.10 -12.46
CA ILE A 135 -11.18 -18.98 -11.37
C ILE A 135 -12.35 -19.18 -10.43
N ASN A 136 -12.57 -20.44 -10.05
CA ASN A 136 -13.59 -20.75 -9.06
C ASN A 136 -13.07 -20.38 -7.67
N MET A 137 -13.79 -19.54 -6.95
CA MET A 137 -13.43 -19.08 -5.62
C MET A 137 -14.62 -19.18 -4.67
N SER A 138 -14.32 -19.34 -3.38
CA SER A 138 -15.31 -19.24 -2.31
C SER A 138 -14.88 -18.16 -1.34
N ILE A 139 -15.86 -17.38 -0.88
CA ILE A 139 -15.68 -16.27 0.03
C ILE A 139 -16.37 -16.61 1.35
N ALA A 140 -15.67 -16.43 2.47
CA ALA A 140 -16.21 -16.60 3.80
C ALA A 140 -16.00 -15.35 4.65
N ASN A 141 -16.97 -15.13 5.53
CA ASN A 141 -16.94 -14.11 6.58
C ASN A 141 -16.55 -12.71 6.05
N PRO A 142 -17.24 -12.21 5.01
CA PRO A 142 -16.96 -10.88 4.47
C PRO A 142 -17.29 -9.80 5.50
N SER A 143 -16.54 -8.71 5.47
CA SER A 143 -16.76 -7.54 6.29
C SER A 143 -16.59 -6.28 5.46
N LEU A 144 -17.46 -5.30 5.68
CA LEU A 144 -17.30 -3.94 5.16
C LEU A 144 -17.64 -2.94 6.25
N GLN A 145 -16.61 -2.28 6.78
CA GLN A 145 -16.73 -1.29 7.84
C GLN A 145 -16.46 0.10 7.28
N ARG A 146 -17.39 1.01 7.58
CA ARG A 146 -17.29 2.43 7.28
C ARG A 146 -16.68 3.20 8.46
N PHE A 147 -15.87 4.19 8.15
CA PHE A 147 -15.29 5.17 9.06
C PHE A 147 -15.61 6.58 8.58
N THR A 148 -15.97 7.46 9.51
CA THR A 148 -15.99 8.91 9.28
C THR A 148 -14.56 9.45 9.27
N ASP A 149 -14.36 10.66 8.73
CA ASP A 149 -13.06 11.34 8.76
C ASP A 149 -12.56 11.55 10.20
N GLU A 150 -13.49 11.80 11.13
CA GLU A 150 -13.20 11.95 12.55
C GLU A 150 -12.75 10.62 13.18
N GLN A 151 -13.51 9.54 12.97
CA GLN A 151 -13.13 8.21 13.45
C GLN A 151 -11.78 7.77 12.88
N TRP A 152 -11.53 8.02 11.59
CA TRP A 152 -10.25 7.70 10.96
C TRP A 152 -9.10 8.50 11.57
N ARG A 153 -9.32 9.79 11.84
CA ARG A 153 -8.34 10.66 12.51
C ARG A 153 -8.09 10.22 13.96
N LEU A 154 -9.11 9.81 14.70
CA LEU A 154 -8.97 9.28 16.05
C LEU A 154 -8.16 7.99 16.06
N ASN A 155 -8.43 7.06 15.13
CA ASN A 155 -7.64 5.85 14.93
C ASN A 155 -6.17 6.16 14.61
N GLN A 156 -5.92 7.14 13.74
CA GLN A 156 -4.56 7.59 13.44
C GLN A 156 -3.85 8.14 14.69
N GLN A 157 -4.52 8.98 15.49
CA GLN A 157 -3.96 9.55 16.71
C GLN A 157 -3.70 8.49 17.78
N PHE A 158 -4.61 7.52 17.91
CA PHE A 158 -4.43 6.37 18.79
C PHE A 158 -3.13 5.62 18.45
N ARG A 159 -2.94 5.24 17.17
CA ARG A 159 -1.73 4.55 16.71
C ARG A 159 -0.47 5.40 16.85
N ILE A 160 -0.55 6.72 16.64
CA ILE A 160 0.58 7.64 16.90
C ILE A 160 0.94 7.64 18.38
N ASN A 161 -0.05 7.74 19.27
CA ASN A 161 0.19 7.76 20.71
C ASN A 161 0.78 6.44 21.21
N GLU A 162 0.31 5.31 20.68
CA GLU A 162 0.75 3.96 21.03
C GLU A 162 2.16 3.66 20.49
N GLU A 163 2.38 3.87 19.19
CA GLU A 163 3.59 3.39 18.50
C GLU A 163 4.69 4.44 18.43
N ARG A 164 4.34 5.74 18.45
CA ARG A 164 5.26 6.85 18.12
C ARG A 164 5.47 7.85 19.24
N LYS A 165 4.71 7.78 20.35
CA LYS A 165 4.93 8.63 21.53
C LYS A 165 5.41 7.80 22.71
N ARG A 166 6.19 8.44 23.58
CA ARG A 166 6.66 7.88 24.86
C ARG A 166 6.55 8.96 25.93
N PHE A 167 6.33 8.54 27.17
CA PHE A 167 6.46 9.44 28.31
C PHE A 167 7.93 9.76 28.53
N VAL A 168 8.24 11.04 28.68
CA VAL A 168 9.59 11.54 28.98
C VAL A 168 9.51 12.36 30.25
N THR A 169 10.39 12.07 31.20
CA THR A 169 10.55 12.86 32.42
C THR A 169 11.82 13.70 32.29
N LEU A 170 11.68 15.02 32.44
CA LEU A 170 12.80 15.95 32.40
C LEU A 170 13.14 16.38 33.83
N HIS A 171 14.40 16.20 34.21
CA HIS A 171 14.93 16.66 35.49
C HIS A 171 15.82 17.87 35.24
N VAL A 172 15.52 18.98 35.93
CA VAL A 172 16.30 20.22 35.84
C VAL A 172 16.91 20.47 37.20
N SER A 173 18.23 20.66 37.23
CA SER A 173 19.01 20.90 38.45
C SER A 173 20.02 22.01 38.25
N ASP A 174 20.44 22.62 39.36
CA ASP A 174 21.52 23.60 39.37
C ASP A 174 22.92 22.94 39.37
N LEU A 175 23.97 23.75 39.50
CA LEU A 175 25.35 23.27 39.52
C LEU A 175 25.69 22.41 40.75
N LEU A 176 24.86 22.45 41.79
CA LEU A 176 25.01 21.66 43.02
C LEU A 176 24.17 20.36 42.96
N GLY A 177 23.38 20.17 41.91
CA GLY A 177 22.49 19.02 41.74
C GLY A 177 21.11 19.20 42.40
N GLU A 178 20.82 20.38 42.92
CA GLU A 178 19.53 20.67 43.56
C GLU A 178 18.45 20.93 42.50
N ARG A 179 17.24 20.43 42.75
CA ARG A 179 16.12 20.55 41.82
C ARG A 179 15.72 22.02 41.65
N LEU A 180 15.62 22.45 40.39
CA LEU A 180 15.12 23.78 40.05
C LEU A 180 13.60 23.75 39.83
N ASP A 181 12.84 24.20 40.83
CA ASP A 181 11.39 24.34 40.73
C ASP A 181 10.98 25.56 39.89
N GLY A 182 9.94 25.39 39.06
CA GLY A 182 9.42 26.46 38.20
C GLY A 182 10.25 26.77 36.96
N ALA A 183 11.27 25.97 36.63
CA ALA A 183 12.05 26.14 35.41
C ALA A 183 11.18 26.06 34.15
N ALA A 184 11.31 27.04 33.25
CA ALA A 184 10.64 27.04 31.96
C ALA A 184 11.40 26.15 30.97
N ILE A 185 10.73 25.14 30.42
CA ILE A 185 11.31 24.19 29.47
C ILE A 185 10.66 24.39 28.09
N THR A 186 11.47 24.51 27.05
CA THR A 186 11.02 24.44 25.66
C THR A 186 11.63 23.22 24.99
N VAL A 187 10.80 22.39 24.36
CA VAL A 187 11.25 21.21 23.60
C VAL A 187 11.01 21.46 22.12
N GLN A 188 12.07 21.39 21.32
CA GLN A 188 12.01 21.52 19.87
C GLN A 188 12.56 20.25 19.21
N GLN A 189 11.80 19.67 18.30
CA GLN A 189 12.28 18.55 17.48
C GLN A 189 13.30 19.06 16.45
N THR A 190 14.53 18.57 16.51
CA THR A 190 15.62 18.99 15.60
C THR A 190 15.84 18.03 14.44
N SER A 191 15.50 16.74 14.60
CA SER A 191 15.61 15.72 13.56
C SER A 191 14.55 14.63 13.72
N ARG A 192 14.47 13.73 12.74
CA ARG A 192 13.59 12.56 12.73
C ARG A 192 14.45 11.30 12.70
N GLU A 193 14.07 10.29 13.47
CA GLU A 193 14.77 9.00 13.50
C GLU A 193 14.59 8.21 12.19
N PHE A 194 13.43 8.34 11.54
CA PHE A 194 13.10 7.63 10.32
C PHE A 194 13.00 8.57 9.10
N PRO A 195 13.34 8.07 7.90
CA PRO A 195 13.22 8.84 6.66
C PRO A 195 11.75 9.10 6.33
N ILE A 196 11.43 10.34 5.97
CA ILE A 196 10.17 10.74 5.35
C ILE A 196 10.51 11.26 3.96
N GLY A 197 10.09 10.51 2.95
CA GLY A 197 10.49 10.76 1.57
C GLY A 197 9.35 10.76 0.57
N SER A 198 9.69 11.15 -0.66
CA SER A 198 8.82 11.09 -1.83
C SER A 198 9.59 10.48 -3.01
N ALA A 199 8.85 9.92 -3.97
CA ALA A 199 9.42 9.68 -5.29
C ALA A 199 9.75 11.02 -5.99
N ILE A 200 10.82 11.03 -6.77
CA ILE A 200 11.23 12.14 -7.64
C ILE A 200 11.64 11.57 -9.01
N ALA A 201 11.36 12.32 -10.07
CA ALA A 201 11.80 12.03 -11.44
C ALA A 201 12.91 12.99 -11.88
N ASP A 202 13.55 12.70 -13.00
CA ASP A 202 14.57 13.54 -13.66
C ASP A 202 14.16 15.01 -13.85
N THR A 203 12.86 15.30 -13.94
CA THR A 203 12.27 16.65 -13.97
C THR A 203 12.64 17.55 -12.78
N ILE A 204 13.25 17.00 -11.72
CA ILE A 204 13.82 17.77 -10.62
C ILE A 204 15.13 18.48 -11.00
N ILE A 205 15.85 17.97 -12.00
CA ILE A 205 17.13 18.52 -12.44
C ILE A 205 16.89 19.91 -13.05
N GLY A 206 17.57 20.92 -12.52
CA GLY A 206 17.43 22.33 -12.96
C GLY A 206 16.11 23.01 -12.58
N ASN A 207 15.15 22.30 -11.98
CA ASN A 207 13.85 22.83 -11.61
C ASN A 207 13.83 23.39 -10.17
N LEU A 208 14.30 24.63 -10.01
CA LEU A 208 14.41 25.28 -8.70
C LEU A 208 13.09 25.32 -7.89
N PRO A 209 11.92 25.63 -8.48
CA PRO A 209 10.65 25.55 -7.75
C PRO A 209 10.37 24.16 -7.18
N TYR A 210 10.60 23.10 -7.96
CA TYR A 210 10.37 21.73 -7.52
C TYR A 210 11.37 21.32 -6.43
N GLN A 211 12.66 21.61 -6.61
CA GLN A 211 13.70 21.37 -5.61
C GLN A 211 13.35 22.05 -4.28
N ASN A 212 13.00 23.34 -4.31
CA ASN A 212 12.61 24.09 -3.11
C ASN A 212 11.35 23.54 -2.44
N TRP A 213 10.40 23.02 -3.21
CA TRP A 213 9.21 22.39 -2.66
C TRP A 213 9.55 21.07 -1.95
N PHE A 214 10.42 20.26 -2.55
CA PHE A 214 10.84 18.95 -2.04
C PHE A 214 11.68 19.08 -0.76
N LEU A 215 12.71 19.93 -0.77
CA LEU A 215 13.68 20.10 0.33
C LEU A 215 13.04 20.60 1.63
N LYS A 216 11.91 21.32 1.54
CA LYS A 216 11.15 21.78 2.71
C LYS A 216 10.39 20.66 3.44
N ARG A 217 10.24 19.49 2.82
CA ARG A 217 9.29 18.44 3.27
C ARG A 217 9.96 17.10 3.57
N PHE A 218 10.93 16.74 2.75
CA PHE A 218 11.47 15.39 2.70
C PHE A 218 12.96 15.35 2.99
N ASN A 219 13.40 14.29 3.66
CA ASN A 219 14.82 13.97 3.91
C ASN A 219 15.25 12.65 3.25
N ALA A 220 14.35 12.03 2.47
CA ALA A 220 14.62 10.86 1.69
C ALA A 220 13.95 10.91 0.31
N ALA A 221 14.51 10.21 -0.66
CA ALA A 221 14.02 10.12 -2.03
C ALA A 221 14.06 8.68 -2.54
N VAL A 222 13.23 8.40 -3.53
CA VAL A 222 13.36 7.26 -4.44
C VAL A 222 13.23 7.79 -5.86
N PHE A 223 14.02 7.28 -6.80
CA PHE A 223 13.89 7.72 -8.19
C PHE A 223 12.76 6.92 -8.84
N GLU A 224 11.90 7.59 -9.61
CA GLU A 224 10.71 6.96 -10.17
C GLU A 224 11.07 5.83 -11.13
N ASN A 225 12.02 6.08 -12.04
CA ASN A 225 12.38 5.14 -13.11
C ASN A 225 13.87 5.12 -13.44
N GLU A 226 14.63 6.13 -12.98
CA GLU A 226 15.98 6.43 -13.43
C GLU A 226 17.01 5.39 -12.99
N LEU A 227 16.67 4.56 -12.00
CA LEU A 227 17.48 3.43 -11.54
C LEU A 227 16.94 2.06 -11.98
N LYS A 228 15.80 2.00 -12.68
CA LYS A 228 15.24 0.73 -13.14
C LYS A 228 16.03 0.20 -14.33
N TRP A 229 16.17 -1.13 -14.41
CA TRP A 229 17.04 -1.80 -15.39
C TRP A 229 16.74 -1.41 -16.84
N TYR A 230 15.47 -1.26 -17.22
CA TYR A 230 15.11 -0.84 -18.58
C TYR A 230 15.55 0.60 -18.93
N THR A 231 15.73 1.45 -17.92
CA THR A 231 16.26 2.81 -18.10
C THR A 231 17.79 2.80 -18.13
N THR A 232 18.41 2.07 -17.20
CA THR A 232 19.87 2.07 -17.04
C THR A 232 20.59 1.22 -18.06
N GLU A 233 19.95 0.18 -18.64
CA GLU A 233 20.54 -0.71 -19.65
C GLU A 233 19.51 -1.10 -20.74
N PRO A 234 19.06 -0.14 -21.57
CA PRO A 234 18.07 -0.41 -22.62
C PRO A 234 18.62 -1.31 -23.74
N GLN A 235 19.93 -1.37 -23.92
CA GLN A 235 20.62 -2.24 -24.86
C GLN A 235 21.61 -3.14 -24.12
N PRO A 236 21.83 -4.40 -24.57
CA PRO A 236 22.74 -5.32 -23.91
C PRO A 236 24.13 -4.71 -23.73
N TRP A 237 24.64 -4.74 -22.50
CA TRP A 237 25.98 -4.32 -22.11
C TRP A 237 26.28 -2.84 -22.33
N LYS A 238 25.23 -2.00 -22.41
CA LYS A 238 25.35 -0.55 -22.59
C LYS A 238 24.58 0.18 -21.50
N THR A 239 25.29 0.46 -20.42
CA THR A 239 24.73 1.17 -19.27
C THR A 239 24.71 2.68 -19.48
N ASN A 240 23.67 3.36 -19.01
CA ASN A 240 23.58 4.81 -18.94
C ASN A 240 22.94 5.23 -17.61
N TYR A 241 23.76 5.82 -16.73
CA TYR A 241 23.35 6.33 -15.43
C TYR A 241 23.31 7.87 -15.37
N THR A 242 23.48 8.56 -16.50
CA THR A 242 23.67 10.02 -16.53
C THR A 242 22.59 10.78 -15.74
N ALA A 243 21.31 10.48 -15.94
CA ALA A 243 20.22 11.14 -15.23
C ALA A 243 20.21 10.77 -13.73
N ALA A 244 20.41 9.48 -13.41
CA ALA A 244 20.48 9.01 -12.03
C ALA A 244 21.65 9.65 -11.27
N ASP A 245 22.81 9.80 -11.91
CA ASP A 245 24.00 10.43 -11.33
C ASP A 245 23.74 11.92 -11.04
N GLN A 246 23.12 12.65 -11.96
CA GLN A 246 22.73 14.05 -11.74
C GLN A 246 21.72 14.20 -10.59
N MET A 247 20.75 13.28 -10.48
CA MET A 247 19.81 13.27 -9.36
C MET A 247 20.50 12.89 -8.05
N LEU A 248 21.47 11.97 -8.08
CA LEU A 248 22.30 11.62 -6.92
C LEU A 248 23.17 12.80 -6.48
N GLU A 249 23.71 13.58 -7.41
CA GLU A 249 24.43 14.82 -7.09
C GLU A 249 23.52 15.82 -6.36
N PHE A 250 22.32 16.08 -6.90
CA PHE A 250 21.34 16.95 -6.24
C PHE A 250 20.98 16.47 -4.83
N THR A 251 20.68 15.18 -4.66
CA THR A 251 20.28 14.63 -3.36
C THR A 251 21.43 14.62 -2.36
N ARG A 252 22.65 14.26 -2.78
CA ARG A 252 23.86 14.33 -1.93
C ARG A 252 24.18 15.75 -1.48
N ALA A 253 24.10 16.72 -2.40
CA ALA A 253 24.34 18.14 -2.09
C ALA A 253 23.36 18.68 -1.02
N ASN A 254 22.18 18.07 -0.90
CA ASN A 254 21.14 18.47 0.05
C ASN A 254 20.94 17.47 1.20
N GLN A 255 21.89 16.55 1.42
CA GLN A 255 21.84 15.55 2.50
C GLN A 255 20.56 14.68 2.50
N ILE A 256 20.02 14.39 1.32
CA ILE A 256 18.84 13.56 1.12
C ILE A 256 19.28 12.10 0.96
N THR A 257 18.71 11.20 1.77
CA THR A 257 18.97 9.76 1.64
C THR A 257 18.21 9.19 0.44
N VAL A 258 18.87 8.43 -0.44
CA VAL A 258 18.20 7.81 -1.61
C VAL A 258 18.05 6.31 -1.41
N ARG A 259 16.83 5.80 -1.59
CA ARG A 259 16.57 4.36 -1.71
C ARG A 259 16.71 3.94 -3.17
N GLY A 260 17.57 2.97 -3.45
CA GLY A 260 17.67 2.34 -4.77
C GLY A 260 16.38 1.60 -5.13
N HIS A 261 15.82 1.87 -6.30
CA HIS A 261 14.61 1.23 -6.80
C HIS A 261 14.67 1.13 -8.32
N ASN A 262 14.95 -0.04 -8.88
CA ASN A 262 15.31 -1.32 -8.26
C ASN A 262 16.35 -2.01 -9.14
N ILE A 263 17.00 -3.06 -8.62
CA ILE A 263 17.95 -3.85 -9.42
C ILE A 263 17.18 -4.77 -10.38
N PHE A 264 16.14 -5.44 -9.85
CA PHE A 264 15.27 -6.35 -10.60
C PHE A 264 13.80 -6.10 -10.29
N TRP A 265 12.95 -6.34 -11.29
CA TRP A 265 11.51 -6.32 -11.16
C TRP A 265 10.92 -7.47 -11.98
N GLU A 266 10.05 -8.27 -11.38
CA GLU A 266 9.46 -9.45 -12.02
C GLU A 266 8.45 -9.13 -13.13
N ASP A 267 7.90 -7.92 -13.15
CA ASP A 267 6.95 -7.50 -14.19
C ASP A 267 7.68 -7.36 -15.53
N PRO A 268 7.34 -8.17 -16.56
CA PRO A 268 7.98 -8.14 -17.86
C PRO A 268 7.93 -6.77 -18.54
N LYS A 269 6.93 -5.94 -18.22
CA LYS A 269 6.80 -4.56 -18.72
C LYS A 269 7.98 -3.69 -18.33
N TYR A 270 8.57 -3.94 -17.17
CA TYR A 270 9.66 -3.15 -16.60
C TYR A 270 11.00 -3.90 -16.60
N THR A 271 11.13 -4.91 -17.44
CA THR A 271 12.38 -5.62 -17.71
C THR A 271 12.86 -5.26 -19.12
N PRO A 272 14.17 -5.04 -19.36
CA PRO A 272 14.67 -4.77 -20.71
C PRO A 272 14.27 -5.91 -21.67
N ALA A 273 13.78 -5.55 -22.86
CA ALA A 273 13.29 -6.54 -23.83
C ALA A 273 14.34 -7.58 -24.23
N TRP A 274 15.63 -7.20 -24.22
CA TRP A 274 16.74 -8.10 -24.55
C TRP A 274 17.01 -9.16 -23.46
N VAL A 275 16.58 -8.91 -22.22
CA VAL A 275 16.72 -9.85 -21.09
C VAL A 275 15.64 -10.93 -21.15
N LEU A 276 14.43 -10.60 -21.60
CA LEU A 276 13.26 -11.51 -21.59
C LEU A 276 13.48 -12.84 -22.31
N ASN A 277 14.33 -12.84 -23.35
CA ASN A 277 14.64 -14.04 -24.14
C ASN A 277 15.89 -14.79 -23.67
N LEU A 278 16.55 -14.32 -22.61
CA LEU A 278 17.73 -14.99 -22.07
C LEU A 278 17.34 -16.16 -21.17
N THR A 279 18.09 -17.25 -21.28
CA THR A 279 17.91 -18.44 -20.44
C THR A 279 19.26 -18.98 -19.96
N GLY A 280 19.22 -19.80 -18.91
CA GLY A 280 20.39 -20.55 -18.43
C GLY A 280 21.62 -19.66 -18.13
N PRO A 281 22.82 -20.02 -18.61
CA PRO A 281 24.05 -19.26 -18.35
C PRO A 281 24.03 -17.81 -18.84
N LYS A 282 23.30 -17.51 -19.92
CA LYS A 282 23.21 -16.15 -20.47
C LYS A 282 22.41 -15.22 -19.55
N LEU A 283 21.27 -15.71 -19.06
CA LEU A 283 20.47 -14.96 -18.09
C LEU A 283 21.27 -14.74 -16.79
N ARG A 284 21.94 -15.79 -16.30
CA ARG A 284 22.81 -15.67 -15.11
C ARG A 284 23.88 -14.59 -15.30
N SER A 285 24.54 -14.56 -16.47
CA SER A 285 25.57 -13.55 -16.76
C SER A 285 25.01 -12.13 -16.79
N ALA A 286 23.81 -11.92 -17.37
CA ALA A 286 23.16 -10.62 -17.39
C ALA A 286 22.75 -10.15 -15.98
N VAL A 287 22.18 -11.05 -15.18
CA VAL A 287 21.81 -10.80 -13.77
C VAL A 287 23.05 -10.48 -12.93
N ASP A 288 24.12 -11.27 -13.06
CA ASP A 288 25.36 -11.06 -12.32
C ASP A 288 26.03 -9.72 -12.68
N ALA A 289 25.95 -9.31 -13.95
CA ALA A 289 26.45 -8.00 -14.38
C ALA A 289 25.64 -6.86 -13.76
N GLN A 290 24.31 -6.95 -13.81
CA GLN A 290 23.40 -5.93 -13.26
C GLN A 290 23.58 -5.71 -11.75
N ILE A 291 23.97 -6.73 -10.98
CA ILE A 291 24.22 -6.60 -9.53
C ILE A 291 25.51 -5.83 -9.24
N ARG A 292 26.49 -5.84 -10.15
CA ARG A 292 27.84 -5.33 -9.90
C ARG A 292 28.04 -3.86 -10.29
N VAL A 293 27.06 -3.26 -10.96
CA VAL A 293 27.07 -1.84 -11.37
C VAL A 293 26.57 -0.98 -10.22
#